data_AF-A0A7D9E894-F1
#
_entry.id   AF-A0A7D9E894-F1
#
_cell.length_a   1.000
_cell.length_b   1.000
_cell.length_c   1.000
_cell.angle_alpha   90.00
_cell.angle_beta   90.00
_cell.angle_gamma   90.00
#
_symmetry.space_group_name_H-M   'P 1'
#
loop_
_entity.id
_entity.type
_entity.pdbx_description
1 polymer ?
#
loop_
_entity_poly.entity_id
_entity_poly.type
_entity_poly.pdbx_seq_one_letter_code
_entity_poly.pdbx_strand_id
1 'polypeptide(L)'
;MLVKQHAKKLPLPIFLFVAFSTIIGITLLLLSLFFSDTSPNLTRVPYAADEKVLLLFWSKLWGFPAKKSEGFLEKGIGKDQCPVSCEVTSNRDRIKQAHAFIVHARDPYPLPPNRDIPWILTTLENPVYTPVLKKPEYMSQVHLLRSYRLDSDFPTPLFKKPNLDPPVPFKNKTGRIMAAFSNCEPVRTRVPQTINEIYPGRFLRCMFAQ
;
A
#
# COMPACT_ATOMS: atom_id res chain seq x y z
N MET A 1 58.85 -4.02 54.37
CA MET A 1 58.23 -2.83 53.72
C MET A 1 56.91 -3.28 53.11
N LEU A 2 55.77 -2.88 53.69
CA LEU A 2 54.43 -3.30 53.27
C LEU A 2 53.67 -2.04 52.85
N VAL A 3 53.50 -1.83 51.55
CA VAL A 3 52.81 -0.66 50.99
C VAL A 3 51.30 -0.91 51.07
N LYS A 4 50.63 -0.25 52.01
CA LYS A 4 49.15 -0.19 52.04
C LYS A 4 48.67 0.66 50.86
N GLN A 5 48.01 0.04 49.89
CA GLN A 5 47.26 0.75 48.86
C GLN A 5 45.96 1.32 49.45
N HIS A 6 45.85 2.64 49.49
CA HIS A 6 44.61 3.35 49.80
C HIS A 6 43.64 3.23 48.62
N ALA A 7 42.60 2.42 48.77
CA ALA A 7 41.45 2.43 47.87
C ALA A 7 40.72 3.78 47.99
N LYS A 8 40.77 4.60 46.93
CA LYS A 8 40.00 5.84 46.84
C LYS A 8 38.52 5.48 46.69
N LYS A 9 37.72 5.72 47.73
CA LYS A 9 36.26 5.63 47.66
C LYS A 9 35.76 6.66 46.65
N LEU A 10 35.11 6.17 45.60
CA LEU A 10 34.48 7.00 44.58
C LEU A 10 33.37 7.84 45.25
N PRO A 11 33.29 9.16 45.01
CA PRO A 11 32.30 9.99 45.68
C PRO A 11 30.88 9.58 45.27
N LEU A 12 30.02 9.42 46.28
CA LEU A 12 28.61 9.02 46.20
C LEU A 12 27.80 9.64 45.02
N PRO A 13 27.95 10.94 44.66
CA PRO A 13 27.23 11.50 43.51
C PRO A 13 27.61 10.87 42.17
N ILE A 14 28.85 10.41 41.98
CA ILE A 14 29.28 9.74 40.74
C ILE A 14 28.66 8.35 40.65
N PHE A 15 28.54 7.65 41.79
CA PHE A 15 27.89 6.34 41.85
C PHE A 15 26.40 6.43 41.48
N LEU A 16 25.70 7.46 41.98
CA LEU A 16 24.30 7.70 41.65
C LEU A 16 24.10 8.04 40.17
N PHE A 17 24.99 8.83 39.57
CA PHE A 17 24.90 9.21 38.16
C PHE A 17 25.10 8.00 37.23
N VAL A 18 26.08 7.15 37.52
CA VAL A 18 26.33 5.92 36.76
C VAL A 18 25.15 4.95 36.90
N ALA A 19 24.61 4.79 38.11
CA ALA A 19 23.43 3.96 38.34
C ALA A 19 22.21 4.47 37.54
N PHE A 20 21.94 5.78 37.53
CA PHE A 20 20.80 6.34 36.79
C PHE A 20 20.92 6.16 35.28
N SER A 21 22.12 6.37 34.71
CA SER A 21 22.34 6.15 33.27
C SER A 21 22.15 4.68 32.87
N THR A 22 22.56 3.73 33.71
CA THR A 22 22.34 2.30 33.45
C THR A 22 20.85 1.93 33.48
N ILE A 23 20.07 2.48 34.42
CA ILE A 23 18.63 2.22 34.53
C ILE A 23 17.88 2.78 33.32
N ILE A 24 18.22 4.00 32.86
CA ILE A 24 17.59 4.60 31.67
C ILE A 24 17.91 3.77 30.43
N GLY A 25 19.17 3.33 30.28
CA GLY A 25 19.59 2.48 29.16
C GLY A 25 18.84 1.14 29.13
N ILE A 26 18.69 0.48 30.28
CA ILE A 26 17.95 -0.79 30.41
C ILE A 26 16.46 -0.58 30.12
N THR A 27 15.87 0.51 30.61
CA THR A 27 14.45 0.82 30.38
C THR A 27 14.17 1.08 28.89
N LEU A 28 15.03 1.83 28.20
CA LEU A 28 14.92 2.08 26.76
C LEU A 28 15.14 0.81 25.93
N LEU A 29 16.08 -0.06 26.33
CA LEU A 29 16.31 -1.35 25.70
C LEU A 29 15.07 -2.25 25.85
N LEU A 30 14.49 -2.34 27.04
CA LEU A 30 13.27 -3.11 27.29
C LEU A 30 12.08 -2.55 26.50
N LEU A 31 11.90 -1.22 26.44
CA LEU A 31 10.88 -0.59 25.59
C LEU A 31 11.07 -0.95 24.12
N SER A 32 12.30 -0.97 23.60
CA SER A 32 12.56 -1.39 22.21
C SER A 32 12.27 -2.87 21.95
N LEU A 33 12.40 -3.73 22.96
CA LEU A 33 12.00 -5.14 22.87
C LEU A 33 10.48 -5.32 22.94
N PHE A 34 9.75 -4.45 23.66
CA PHE A 34 8.28 -4.47 23.68
C PHE A 34 7.63 -3.87 22.42
N PHE A 35 8.33 -2.96 21.72
CA PHE A 35 7.85 -2.38 20.46
C PHE A 35 8.39 -3.08 19.19
N SER A 36 9.22 -4.12 19.34
CA SER A 36 9.63 -4.94 18.20
C SER A 36 8.49 -5.85 17.76
N ASP A 37 7.78 -5.37 16.74
CA ASP A 37 6.98 -6.14 15.80
C ASP A 37 5.97 -7.14 16.40
N THR A 38 4.89 -6.61 16.95
CA THR A 38 3.56 -7.20 16.70
C THR A 38 3.04 -6.76 15.33
N SER A 39 3.80 -7.03 14.27
CA SER A 39 3.14 -7.36 13.01
C SER A 39 2.46 -8.72 13.27
N PRO A 40 1.12 -8.85 13.14
CA PRO A 40 0.49 -10.15 13.24
C PRO A 40 1.20 -11.04 12.24
N ASN A 41 1.93 -12.01 12.79
CA ASN A 41 2.66 -13.00 12.04
C ASN A 41 1.59 -13.74 11.24
N LEU A 42 1.35 -13.29 10.01
CA LEU A 42 0.42 -13.90 9.07
C LEU A 42 1.10 -15.20 8.65
N THR A 43 1.13 -16.17 9.55
CA THR A 43 1.62 -17.51 9.30
C THR A 43 0.93 -17.96 8.03
N ARG A 44 1.71 -18.11 6.95
CA ARG A 44 1.24 -18.75 5.72
C ARG A 44 0.78 -20.14 6.13
N VAL A 45 -0.52 -20.29 6.33
CA VAL A 45 -1.15 -21.60 6.33
C VAL A 45 -0.93 -22.10 4.90
N PRO A 46 -0.21 -23.20 4.68
CA PRO A 46 -0.16 -23.82 3.37
C PRO A 46 -1.57 -24.33 3.10
N TYR A 47 -2.38 -23.52 2.41
CA TYR A 47 -3.69 -23.91 1.96
C TYR A 47 -3.55 -25.22 1.17
N ALA A 48 -4.35 -26.22 1.52
CA ALA A 48 -4.35 -27.48 0.79
C ALA A 48 -4.81 -27.23 -0.66
N ALA A 49 -4.33 -28.05 -1.61
CA ALA A 49 -4.57 -27.82 -3.05
C ALA A 49 -6.06 -27.94 -3.47
N ASP A 50 -6.91 -28.37 -2.56
CA ASP A 50 -8.36 -28.51 -2.69
C ASP A 50 -9.14 -27.46 -1.87
N GLU A 51 -8.46 -26.62 -1.08
CA GLU A 51 -9.10 -25.61 -0.26
C GLU A 51 -9.66 -24.48 -1.13
N LYS A 52 -10.93 -24.16 -0.88
CA LYS A 52 -11.69 -23.16 -1.64
C LYS A 52 -11.70 -21.83 -0.88
N VAL A 53 -10.98 -20.85 -1.43
CA VAL A 53 -10.93 -19.50 -0.87
C VAL A 53 -12.07 -18.67 -1.46
N LEU A 54 -12.94 -18.14 -0.61
CA LEU A 54 -14.01 -17.23 -1.03
C LEU A 54 -13.64 -15.77 -0.79
N LEU A 55 -13.56 -14.97 -1.85
CA LEU A 55 -13.30 -13.54 -1.79
C LEU A 55 -14.62 -12.79 -2.03
N LEU A 56 -15.05 -11.97 -1.07
CA LEU A 56 -16.23 -11.13 -1.23
C LEU A 56 -15.83 -9.73 -1.73
N PHE A 57 -16.22 -9.41 -2.96
CA PHE A 57 -16.01 -8.11 -3.58
C PHE A 57 -17.18 -7.16 -3.28
N TRP A 58 -16.91 -6.11 -2.53
CA TRP A 58 -17.89 -5.18 -1.97
C TRP A 58 -17.78 -3.81 -2.64
N SER A 59 -18.46 -3.65 -3.78
CA SER A 59 -18.59 -2.37 -4.47
C SER A 59 -19.79 -2.36 -5.43
N LYS A 60 -20.40 -1.19 -5.60
CA LYS A 60 -21.45 -0.83 -6.56
C LYS A 60 -20.92 0.01 -7.72
N LEU A 61 -19.64 0.40 -7.71
CA LEU A 61 -19.07 1.38 -8.65
C LEU A 61 -19.34 1.03 -10.12
N TRP A 62 -19.37 -0.26 -10.45
CA TRP A 62 -19.53 -0.74 -11.82
C TRP A 62 -20.97 -1.16 -12.17
N GLY A 63 -21.96 -0.88 -11.32
CA GLY A 63 -23.40 -1.07 -11.58
C GLY A 63 -23.87 -2.54 -11.70
N PHE A 64 -22.95 -3.44 -12.04
CA PHE A 64 -23.09 -4.88 -12.01
C PHE A 64 -22.16 -5.41 -10.93
N PRO A 65 -22.44 -6.59 -10.36
CA PRO A 65 -21.37 -7.35 -9.74
C PRO A 65 -20.20 -7.43 -10.73
N ALA A 66 -19.00 -7.70 -10.25
CA ALA A 66 -17.92 -8.10 -11.14
C ALA A 66 -18.29 -9.47 -11.75
N LYS A 67 -19.26 -9.50 -12.67
CA LYS A 67 -19.85 -10.69 -13.30
C LYS A 67 -18.80 -11.48 -14.07
N LYS A 68 -17.70 -10.82 -14.45
CA LYS A 68 -16.50 -11.45 -15.01
C LYS A 68 -15.73 -12.32 -14.02
N SER A 69 -15.84 -12.04 -12.72
CA SER A 69 -15.17 -12.78 -11.64
C SER A 69 -16.14 -13.58 -10.76
N GLU A 70 -17.45 -13.32 -10.83
CA GLU A 70 -18.47 -14.06 -10.09
C GLU A 70 -18.52 -15.52 -10.54
N GLY A 71 -18.14 -16.44 -9.64
CA GLY A 71 -18.00 -17.86 -9.96
C GLY A 71 -16.76 -18.21 -10.81
N PHE A 72 -15.92 -17.23 -11.15
CA PHE A 72 -14.67 -17.50 -11.86
C PHE A 72 -13.63 -17.98 -10.87
N LEU A 73 -13.20 -19.23 -11.04
CA LEU A 73 -12.05 -19.78 -10.33
C LEU A 73 -10.78 -19.23 -10.99
N GLU A 74 -10.24 -18.13 -10.45
CA GLU A 74 -8.91 -17.69 -10.83
C GLU A 74 -7.89 -18.65 -10.23
N LYS A 75 -7.54 -19.70 -10.99
CA LYS A 75 -6.22 -20.32 -10.87
C LYS A 75 -5.26 -19.23 -11.35
N GLY A 76 -4.42 -18.71 -10.45
CA GLY A 76 -3.59 -17.52 -10.66
C GLY A 76 -2.73 -17.49 -11.94
N ILE A 77 -1.83 -16.52 -12.04
CA ILE A 77 -0.95 -16.36 -13.22
C ILE A 77 -0.12 -17.65 -13.41
N GLY A 78 -0.52 -18.49 -14.36
CA GLY A 78 -0.09 -19.89 -14.46
C GLY A 78 -1.11 -20.80 -13.75
N LYS A 79 -1.88 -21.57 -14.53
CA LYS A 79 -2.94 -22.48 -14.03
C LYS A 79 -2.45 -23.50 -12.98
N ASP A 80 -1.13 -23.63 -12.84
CA ASP A 80 -0.41 -24.58 -11.97
C ASP A 80 0.35 -23.88 -10.82
N GLN A 81 0.35 -22.54 -10.74
CA GLN A 81 1.12 -21.77 -9.76
C GLN A 81 0.31 -21.33 -8.54
N CYS A 82 -1.02 -21.44 -8.60
CA CYS A 82 -1.90 -21.13 -7.48
C CYS A 82 -2.57 -22.44 -7.03
N PRO A 83 -2.19 -23.00 -5.86
CA PRO A 83 -2.71 -24.29 -5.41
C PRO A 83 -4.19 -24.21 -4.99
N VAL A 84 -4.73 -23.01 -4.75
CA VAL A 84 -6.08 -22.82 -4.22
C VAL A 84 -7.10 -22.46 -5.29
N SER A 85 -8.33 -22.92 -5.07
CA SER A 85 -9.48 -22.58 -5.89
C SER A 85 -10.13 -21.30 -5.35
N CYS A 86 -9.83 -20.16 -5.97
CA CYS A 86 -10.36 -18.86 -5.54
C CYS A 86 -11.72 -18.57 -6.19
N GLU A 87 -12.79 -18.52 -5.41
CA GLU A 87 -14.09 -18.01 -5.84
C GLU A 87 -14.21 -16.53 -5.47
N VAL A 88 -14.54 -15.66 -6.43
CA VAL A 88 -14.96 -14.29 -6.14
C VAL A 88 -16.49 -14.20 -6.21
N THR A 89 -17.09 -13.52 -5.23
CA THR A 89 -18.54 -13.27 -5.19
C THR A 89 -18.78 -11.81 -4.79
N SER A 90 -19.92 -11.27 -5.17
CA SER A 90 -20.44 -9.99 -4.66
C SER A 90 -21.71 -10.15 -3.81
N ASN A 91 -22.17 -11.40 -3.65
CA ASN A 91 -23.31 -11.72 -2.80
C ASN A 91 -22.94 -11.50 -1.31
N ARG A 92 -23.46 -10.41 -0.75
CA ARG A 92 -23.21 -9.98 0.63
C ARG A 92 -23.74 -10.96 1.68
N ASP A 93 -24.71 -11.80 1.33
CA ASP A 93 -25.25 -12.82 2.25
C ASP A 93 -24.21 -13.90 2.58
N ARG A 94 -23.16 -14.03 1.75
CA ARG A 94 -22.04 -14.96 1.95
C ARG A 94 -20.90 -14.38 2.79
N ILE A 95 -21.10 -13.24 3.42
CA ILE A 95 -20.12 -12.58 4.32
C ILE A 95 -19.51 -13.54 5.35
N LYS A 96 -20.30 -14.44 5.93
CA LYS A 96 -19.84 -15.41 6.95
C LYS A 96 -18.93 -16.51 6.40
N GLN A 97 -18.94 -16.72 5.08
CA GLN A 97 -18.13 -17.73 4.39
C GLN A 97 -16.90 -17.10 3.72
N ALA A 98 -16.83 -15.77 3.67
CA ALA A 98 -15.74 -15.05 3.03
C ALA A 98 -14.46 -15.22 3.84
N HIS A 99 -13.35 -15.40 3.15
CA HIS A 99 -12.00 -15.46 3.70
C HIS A 99 -11.33 -14.08 3.63
N ALA A 100 -11.82 -13.19 2.76
CA ALA A 100 -11.42 -11.78 2.71
C ALA A 100 -12.53 -10.90 2.13
N PHE A 101 -12.51 -9.62 2.48
CA PHE A 101 -13.30 -8.58 1.81
C PHE A 101 -12.43 -7.73 0.91
N ILE A 102 -12.91 -7.46 -0.29
CA ILE A 102 -12.27 -6.54 -1.22
C ILE A 102 -13.20 -5.35 -1.43
N VAL A 103 -12.77 -4.16 -1.02
CA VAL A 103 -13.58 -2.92 -1.13
C VAL A 103 -12.89 -1.97 -2.11
N HIS A 104 -13.66 -1.34 -3.00
CA HIS A 104 -13.10 -0.33 -3.88
C HIS A 104 -13.13 1.06 -3.23
N ALA A 105 -12.03 1.82 -3.30
CA ALA A 105 -11.94 3.12 -2.62
C ALA A 105 -12.95 4.18 -3.10
N ARG A 106 -13.50 4.07 -4.31
CA ARG A 106 -14.60 4.93 -4.78
C ARG A 106 -15.99 4.55 -4.28
N ASP A 107 -16.15 3.34 -3.73
CA ASP A 107 -17.37 2.91 -3.07
C ASP A 107 -17.05 2.29 -1.70
N PRO A 108 -16.55 3.10 -0.76
CA PRO A 108 -16.01 2.60 0.50
C PRO A 108 -17.08 2.17 1.51
N TYR A 109 -18.37 2.37 1.20
CA TYR A 109 -19.48 2.18 2.12
C TYR A 109 -20.62 1.32 1.52
N PRO A 110 -21.42 0.64 2.36
CA PRO A 110 -21.24 0.47 3.81
C PRO A 110 -19.98 -0.34 4.11
N LEU A 111 -19.42 -0.18 5.32
CA LEU A 111 -18.27 -0.97 5.75
C LEU A 111 -18.68 -2.45 5.87
N PRO A 112 -17.79 -3.40 5.55
CA PRO A 112 -18.06 -4.82 5.81
C PRO A 112 -18.37 -5.06 7.30
N PRO A 113 -19.39 -5.87 7.65
CA PRO A 113 -19.77 -6.12 9.03
C PRO A 113 -18.80 -7.02 9.82
N ASN A 114 -17.99 -7.85 9.15
CA ASN A 114 -17.03 -8.74 9.80
C ASN A 114 -15.62 -8.14 9.72
N ARG A 115 -14.95 -7.98 10.87
CA ARG A 115 -13.57 -7.46 10.96
C ARG A 115 -12.52 -8.54 11.22
N ASP A 116 -12.95 -9.77 11.46
CA ASP A 116 -12.08 -10.89 11.84
C ASP A 116 -11.35 -11.50 10.62
N ILE A 117 -11.72 -11.08 9.41
CA ILE A 117 -11.07 -11.48 8.16
C ILE A 117 -10.44 -10.26 7.49
N PRO A 118 -9.38 -10.44 6.68
CA PRO A 118 -8.67 -9.33 6.06
C PRO A 118 -9.56 -8.48 5.15
N TRP A 119 -9.38 -7.16 5.26
CA TRP A 119 -10.00 -6.14 4.41
C TRP A 119 -8.94 -5.63 3.44
N ILE A 120 -9.17 -5.90 2.17
CA ILE A 120 -8.29 -5.51 1.08
C ILE A 120 -8.92 -4.29 0.40
N LEU A 121 -8.29 -3.13 0.57
CA LEU A 121 -8.67 -1.94 -0.17
C LEU A 121 -8.07 -2.03 -1.57
N THR A 122 -8.90 -2.03 -2.60
CA THR A 122 -8.45 -1.94 -3.99
C THR A 122 -8.68 -0.52 -4.51
N THR A 123 -7.64 0.08 -5.09
CA THR A 123 -7.74 1.42 -5.67
C THR A 123 -6.69 1.65 -6.74
N LEU A 124 -7.12 2.26 -7.84
CA LEU A 124 -6.21 2.81 -8.86
C LEU A 124 -6.31 4.32 -8.92
N GLU A 125 -6.89 4.91 -7.88
CA GLU A 125 -7.29 6.30 -7.84
C GLU A 125 -6.24 7.16 -7.16
N ASN A 126 -6.18 8.41 -7.58
CA ASN A 126 -5.40 9.42 -6.89
C ASN A 126 -6.14 9.87 -5.62
N PRO A 127 -5.49 9.93 -4.44
CA PRO A 127 -6.09 10.46 -3.20
C PRO A 127 -6.67 11.87 -3.32
N VAL A 128 -6.23 12.66 -4.30
CA VAL A 128 -6.83 13.97 -4.63
C VAL A 128 -8.30 13.83 -5.02
N TYR A 129 -8.67 12.79 -5.79
CA TYR A 129 -10.02 12.57 -6.31
C TYR A 129 -10.80 11.48 -5.57
N THR A 130 -10.18 10.85 -4.57
CA THR A 130 -10.82 9.81 -3.76
C THR A 130 -10.54 10.12 -2.29
N PRO A 131 -11.32 11.04 -1.69
CA PRO A 131 -11.01 11.61 -0.37
C PRO A 131 -10.89 10.59 0.76
N VAL A 132 -11.54 9.43 0.64
CA VAL A 132 -11.44 8.36 1.65
C VAL A 132 -9.99 7.89 1.86
N LEU A 133 -9.15 7.96 0.82
CA LEU A 133 -7.73 7.61 0.88
C LEU A 133 -6.90 8.58 1.73
N LYS A 134 -7.44 9.75 2.06
CA LYS A 134 -6.82 10.74 2.94
C LYS A 134 -7.34 10.68 4.38
N LYS A 135 -8.35 9.85 4.67
CA LYS A 135 -8.98 9.76 6.00
C LYS A 135 -8.28 8.68 6.84
N PRO A 136 -7.48 9.05 7.85
CA PRO A 136 -6.76 8.08 8.67
C PRO A 136 -7.70 7.08 9.35
N GLU A 137 -8.90 7.52 9.74
CA GLU A 137 -9.89 6.70 10.44
C GLU A 137 -10.46 5.59 9.55
N TYR A 138 -10.51 5.80 8.24
CA TYR A 138 -10.89 4.75 7.30
C TYR A 138 -9.71 3.86 6.96
N MET A 139 -8.54 4.47 6.69
CA MET A 139 -7.33 3.76 6.30
C MET A 139 -6.78 2.87 7.42
N SER A 140 -7.05 3.18 8.70
CA SER A 140 -6.68 2.32 9.83
C SER A 140 -7.52 1.05 9.96
N GLN A 141 -8.64 0.95 9.23
CA GLN A 141 -9.53 -0.22 9.25
C GLN A 141 -9.18 -1.25 8.16
N VAL A 142 -8.42 -0.85 7.15
CA VAL A 142 -8.03 -1.74 6.05
C VAL A 142 -6.75 -2.48 6.43
N HIS A 143 -6.71 -3.77 6.13
CA HIS A 143 -5.60 -4.64 6.50
C HIS A 143 -4.53 -4.68 5.42
N LEU A 144 -4.96 -4.68 4.15
CA LEU A 144 -4.08 -4.80 2.99
C LEU A 144 -4.50 -3.80 1.90
N LEU A 145 -3.53 -3.35 1.12
CA LEU A 145 -3.73 -2.42 0.01
C LEU A 145 -3.35 -3.08 -1.32
N ARG A 146 -4.27 -3.02 -2.28
CA ARG A 146 -4.02 -3.32 -3.69
C ARG A 146 -4.07 -2.03 -4.49
N SER A 147 -2.94 -1.58 -5.04
CA SER A 147 -2.91 -0.32 -5.80
C SER A 147 -1.84 -0.28 -6.89
N TYR A 148 -1.80 0.81 -7.67
CA TYR A 148 -0.71 1.05 -8.62
C TYR A 148 0.62 1.41 -7.94
N ARG A 149 0.61 1.73 -6.63
CA ARG A 149 1.82 2.09 -5.90
C ARG A 149 2.67 0.85 -5.67
N LEU A 150 3.98 1.00 -5.82
CA LEU A 150 4.94 -0.09 -5.65
C LEU A 150 5.13 -0.49 -4.18
N ASP A 151 4.71 0.36 -3.25
CA ASP A 151 4.74 0.12 -1.80
C ASP A 151 3.39 -0.39 -1.25
N SER A 152 2.49 -0.87 -2.11
CA SER A 152 1.28 -1.56 -1.67
C SER A 152 1.51 -3.07 -1.50
N ASP A 153 0.72 -3.74 -0.65
CA ASP A 153 0.84 -5.18 -0.41
C ASP A 153 0.65 -6.00 -1.70
N PHE A 154 -0.25 -5.53 -2.57
CA PHE A 154 -0.51 -6.11 -3.88
C PHE A 154 -0.34 -5.07 -5.00
N PRO A 155 0.88 -4.81 -5.47
CA PRO A 155 1.13 -3.87 -6.56
C PRO A 155 0.45 -4.37 -7.84
N THR A 156 -0.47 -3.57 -8.37
CA THR A 156 -1.16 -3.83 -9.64
C THR A 156 -0.95 -2.64 -10.58
N PRO A 157 0.26 -2.49 -11.17
CA PRO A 157 0.48 -1.43 -12.14
C PRO A 157 -0.42 -1.69 -13.36
N LEU A 158 -1.33 -0.75 -13.65
CA LEU A 158 -2.25 -0.80 -14.79
C LEU A 158 -1.55 -0.92 -16.14
N PHE A 159 -0.32 -0.43 -16.21
CA PHE A 159 0.44 -0.40 -17.45
C PHE A 159 1.64 -1.32 -17.29
N LYS A 160 1.66 -2.38 -18.10
CA LYS A 160 2.87 -3.14 -18.36
C LYS A 160 3.86 -2.12 -18.93
N LYS A 161 4.91 -1.80 -18.16
CA LYS A 161 5.98 -0.95 -18.67
C LYS A 161 6.50 -1.63 -19.93
N PRO A 162 6.46 -0.99 -21.11
CA PRO A 162 7.11 -1.55 -22.28
C PRO A 162 8.58 -1.75 -21.93
N ASN A 163 9.21 -2.74 -22.54
CA ASN A 163 10.66 -2.85 -22.48
C ASN A 163 11.21 -1.70 -23.31
N LEU A 164 11.42 -0.55 -22.65
CA LEU A 164 11.86 0.68 -23.27
C LEU A 164 13.37 0.76 -23.14
N ASP A 165 14.02 1.22 -24.20
CA ASP A 165 15.39 1.72 -24.10
C ASP A 165 15.50 2.75 -22.97
N PRO A 166 16.67 2.88 -22.33
CA PRO A 166 16.90 3.90 -21.34
C PRO A 166 16.37 5.26 -21.82
N PRO A 167 15.59 5.99 -21.00
CA PRO A 167 14.97 7.21 -21.44
C PRO A 167 16.04 8.20 -21.88
N VAL A 168 15.96 8.67 -23.13
CA VAL A 168 16.84 9.74 -23.62
C VAL A 168 16.65 10.96 -22.71
N PRO A 169 17.72 11.51 -22.12
CA PRO A 169 17.63 12.71 -21.29
C PRO A 169 16.87 13.81 -22.01
N PHE A 170 16.00 14.52 -21.29
CA PHE A 170 15.09 15.48 -21.91
C PHE A 170 15.84 16.56 -22.71
N LYS A 171 17.01 17.00 -22.23
CA LYS A 171 17.92 17.93 -22.92
C LYS A 171 18.35 17.47 -24.32
N ASN A 172 18.38 16.17 -24.58
CA ASN A 172 18.84 15.57 -25.83
C ASN A 172 17.67 15.28 -26.79
N LYS A 173 16.41 15.55 -26.40
CA LYS A 173 15.24 15.34 -27.25
C LYS A 173 15.09 16.52 -28.21
N THR A 174 15.05 16.25 -29.51
CA THR A 174 14.91 17.26 -30.58
C THR A 174 13.50 17.34 -31.16
N GLY A 175 12.66 16.31 -30.93
CA GLY A 175 11.29 16.25 -31.45
C GLY A 175 10.30 17.18 -30.73
N ARG A 176 9.09 17.27 -31.29
CA ARG A 176 7.96 17.96 -30.64
C ARG A 176 7.56 17.21 -29.37
N ILE A 177 7.18 17.96 -28.35
CA ILE A 177 6.68 17.44 -27.08
C ILE A 177 5.16 17.43 -27.15
N MET A 178 4.57 16.25 -27.05
CA MET A 178 3.12 16.08 -26.94
C MET A 178 2.78 15.75 -25.49
N ALA A 179 1.82 16.48 -24.92
CA ALA A 179 1.15 16.04 -23.70
C ALA A 179 -0.34 15.86 -23.99
N ALA A 180 -0.83 14.67 -23.70
CA ALA A 180 -2.23 14.28 -23.83
C ALA A 180 -2.85 14.21 -22.44
N PHE A 181 -3.87 15.03 -22.20
CA PHE A 181 -4.65 14.99 -20.97
C PHE A 181 -6.10 14.70 -21.30
N SER A 182 -6.69 13.73 -20.61
CA SER A 182 -8.12 13.42 -20.70
C SER A 182 -8.98 14.32 -19.81
N ASN A 183 -8.38 15.00 -18.82
CA ASN A 183 -9.07 15.84 -17.85
C ASN A 183 -8.42 17.23 -17.77
N CYS A 184 -9.25 18.27 -17.70
CA CYS A 184 -8.84 19.68 -17.67
C CYS A 184 -8.70 20.26 -16.24
N GLU A 185 -7.83 19.67 -15.43
CA GLU A 185 -7.62 20.10 -14.04
C GLU A 185 -6.49 21.16 -13.94
N PRO A 186 -6.59 22.19 -13.07
CA PRO A 186 -5.59 23.27 -12.97
C PRO A 186 -4.13 22.78 -12.77
N VAL A 187 -3.95 21.70 -12.02
CA VAL A 187 -2.62 21.11 -11.79
C VAL A 187 -2.09 20.46 -13.07
N ARG A 188 -2.95 19.79 -13.85
CA ARG A 188 -2.57 19.16 -15.12
C ARG A 188 -2.37 20.18 -16.24
N THR A 189 -3.00 21.35 -16.16
CA THR A 189 -2.78 22.44 -17.11
C THR A 189 -1.55 23.28 -16.81
N ARG A 190 -1.01 23.22 -15.58
CA ARG A 190 0.28 23.87 -15.23
C ARG A 190 1.49 23.13 -15.82
N VAL A 191 1.47 21.80 -15.84
CA VAL A 191 2.53 20.98 -16.45
C VAL A 191 2.86 21.40 -17.90
N PRO A 192 1.89 21.51 -18.83
CA PRO A 192 2.18 21.95 -20.19
C PRO A 192 2.65 23.41 -20.27
N GLN A 193 2.24 24.29 -19.35
CA GLN A 193 2.77 25.66 -19.27
C GLN A 193 4.27 25.64 -18.95
N THR A 194 4.66 24.92 -17.90
CA THR A 194 6.07 24.75 -17.52
C THR A 194 6.90 24.09 -18.63
N ILE A 195 6.35 23.09 -19.32
CA ILE A 195 7.02 22.46 -20.47
C ILE A 195 7.25 23.48 -21.59
N ASN A 196 6.27 24.33 -21.90
CA ASN A 196 6.40 25.35 -22.94
C ASN A 196 7.38 26.46 -22.56
N GLU A 197 7.50 26.81 -21.27
CA GLU A 197 8.51 27.75 -20.76
C GLU A 197 9.93 27.20 -20.94
N ILE A 198 10.14 25.91 -20.62
CA ILE A 198 11.47 25.27 -20.73
C ILE A 198 11.81 24.97 -22.21
N TYR A 199 10.81 24.67 -23.04
CA TYR A 199 10.98 24.24 -24.43
C TYR A 199 10.09 25.04 -25.39
N PRO A 200 10.35 26.35 -25.56
CA PRO A 200 9.51 27.24 -26.36
C PRO A 200 9.41 26.75 -27.80
N GLY A 201 8.20 26.77 -28.36
CA GLY A 201 7.91 26.39 -29.75
C GLY A 201 7.93 24.89 -30.03
N ARG A 202 8.23 24.04 -29.05
CA ARG A 202 8.26 22.57 -29.22
C ARG A 202 7.03 21.86 -28.68
N PHE A 203 6.15 22.55 -27.96
CA PHE A 203 5.02 21.94 -27.28
C PHE A 203 3.74 21.90 -28.14
N LEU A 204 3.18 20.70 -28.35
CA LEU A 204 1.87 20.45 -28.93
C LEU A 204 0.91 20.04 -27.82
N ARG A 205 -0.14 20.85 -27.59
CA ARG A 205 -1.17 20.57 -26.57
C ARG A 205 -2.30 19.72 -27.19
N CYS A 206 -2.50 18.51 -26.67
CA CYS A 206 -3.70 17.72 -26.97
C CYS A 206 -4.52 17.58 -25.69
N MET A 207 -5.59 18.39 -25.59
CA MET A 207 -6.62 18.18 -24.58
C MET A 207 -7.73 17.37 -25.22
N PHE A 208 -7.95 16.15 -24.73
CA PHE A 208 -9.18 15.44 -25.01
C PHE A 208 -10.25 16.06 -24.10
N ALA A 209 -11.03 16.98 -24.65
CA ALA A 209 -12.26 17.40 -23.98
C ALA A 209 -13.24 16.22 -24.04
N GLN A 210 -13.63 15.70 -22.87
CA GLN A 210 -14.89 14.98 -22.72
C GLN A 210 -15.93 15.97 -22.22
#